data_AF-R6ZJX8-F1
#
_entry.id   AF-R6ZJX8-F1
#
_cell.length_a   1.000
_cell.length_b   1.000
_cell.length_c   1.000
_cell.angle_alpha   90.00
_cell.angle_beta   90.00
_cell.angle_gamma   90.00
#
_symmetry.space_group_name_H-M   'P 1'
#
loop_
_entity.id
_entity.type
_entity.pdbx_description
1 polymer ?
#
loop_
_entity_poly.entity_id
_entity_poly.type
_entity_poly.pdbx_seq_one_letter_code
_entity_poly.pdbx_strand_id
1 'polypeptide(L)'
;MWKWSLLALGLGLLFAVLAWSGLRRRSSWRDGEKLWGQVAGVSVTPAWNGADSMDGDRSPARVTLRLSLEGREVSLQKDFPKVLAAPALGQRVQVLYRRSTGEWALWKDVRSWWVLWAILAATAVAVFLLLLLGGRTVAAQLSDYTVDHPNPAGSGLALLVGFGAGATGAALAWGLFLPVLRDAFRPLAWVARSLLGQWEPHQAKFVGWVHESDGDGGVRSYPLFSLGQGQDFFPAVTRQKHFAPGDILTVYKSPKGRFSLEPEPLDYLLLPLHLLPVFFVGLFVLCLLVTAAFLLWTGATGLAASL
;
A
#
# COMPACT_ATOMS: atom_id res chain seq x y z
N MET A 1 -26.60 -3.61 -27.14
CA MET A 1 -26.89 -3.75 -25.69
C MET A 1 -26.42 -5.10 -25.13
N TRP A 2 -26.76 -6.24 -25.75
CA TRP A 2 -26.35 -7.59 -25.30
C TRP A 2 -24.85 -7.78 -24.98
N LYS A 3 -23.95 -7.23 -25.82
CA LYS A 3 -22.49 -7.30 -25.59
C LYS A 3 -22.05 -6.63 -24.28
N TRP A 4 -22.67 -5.50 -23.93
CA TRP A 4 -22.37 -4.74 -22.70
C TRP A 4 -22.96 -5.42 -21.46
N SER A 5 -24.15 -6.01 -21.58
CA SER A 5 -24.75 -6.84 -20.51
C SER A 5 -23.89 -8.07 -20.22
N LEU A 6 -23.44 -8.79 -21.24
CA LEU A 6 -22.54 -9.93 -21.06
C LEU A 6 -21.19 -9.54 -20.44
N LEU A 7 -20.65 -8.38 -20.82
CA LEU A 7 -19.41 -7.85 -20.24
C LEU A 7 -19.59 -7.50 -18.75
N ALA A 8 -20.68 -6.84 -18.37
CA ALA A 8 -21.01 -6.53 -16.98
C ALA A 8 -21.19 -7.81 -16.15
N LEU A 9 -21.85 -8.84 -16.69
CA LEU A 9 -22.00 -10.14 -16.04
C LEU A 9 -20.64 -10.84 -15.86
N GLY A 10 -19.80 -10.84 -16.90
CA GLY A 10 -18.45 -11.43 -16.84
C GLY A 10 -17.57 -10.77 -15.78
N LEU A 11 -17.57 -9.44 -15.71
CA LEU A 11 -16.88 -8.68 -14.65
C LEU A 11 -17.46 -8.98 -13.26
N GLY A 12 -18.79 -9.06 -13.14
CA GLY A 12 -19.45 -9.41 -11.88
C GLY A 12 -19.04 -10.78 -11.36
N LEU A 13 -19.00 -11.79 -12.23
CA LEU A 13 -18.54 -13.14 -11.89
C LEU A 13 -17.07 -13.16 -11.48
N LEU A 14 -16.20 -12.46 -12.22
CA LEU A 14 -14.78 -12.34 -11.88
C LEU A 14 -14.60 -11.72 -10.48
N PHE A 15 -15.26 -10.61 -10.19
CA PHE A 15 -15.20 -9.96 -8.88
C PHE A 15 -15.79 -10.84 -7.77
N ALA A 16 -16.86 -11.59 -8.03
CA ALA A 16 -17.42 -12.54 -7.08
C ALA A 16 -16.43 -13.67 -6.74
N VAL A 17 -15.71 -14.21 -7.73
CA VAL A 17 -14.66 -15.22 -7.53
C VAL A 17 -13.51 -14.64 -6.68
N LEU A 18 -13.06 -13.41 -6.99
CA LEU A 18 -12.03 -12.73 -6.21
C LEU A 18 -12.47 -12.49 -4.76
N ALA A 19 -13.72 -12.03 -4.55
CA ALA A 19 -14.32 -11.85 -3.24
C ALA A 19 -14.37 -13.17 -2.45
N TRP A 20 -14.85 -14.24 -3.08
CA TRP A 20 -14.93 -15.56 -2.47
C TRP A 20 -13.56 -16.12 -2.07
N SER A 21 -12.56 -16.02 -2.96
CA SER A 21 -11.19 -16.46 -2.67
C SER A 21 -10.57 -15.67 -1.50
N GLY A 22 -10.86 -14.37 -1.44
CA GLY A 22 -10.42 -13.49 -0.37
C GLY A 22 -11.11 -13.79 0.95
N LEU A 23 -12.41 -14.08 0.92
CA LEU A 23 -13.19 -14.48 2.08
C LEU A 23 -12.71 -15.82 2.63
N ARG A 24 -12.47 -16.82 1.77
CA ARG A 24 -11.92 -18.12 2.19
C ARG A 24 -10.57 -17.96 2.90
N ARG A 25 -9.64 -17.22 2.31
CA ARG A 25 -8.34 -16.90 2.92
C ARG A 25 -8.46 -16.20 4.27
N ARG A 26 -9.43 -15.29 4.43
CA ARG A 26 -9.69 -14.65 5.73
C ARG A 26 -10.34 -15.61 6.72
N SER A 27 -11.23 -16.47 6.25
CA SER A 27 -11.98 -17.41 7.09
C SER A 27 -11.09 -18.49 7.71
N SER A 28 -10.04 -18.92 7.02
CA SER A 28 -9.06 -19.87 7.57
C SER A 28 -8.27 -19.29 8.76
N TRP A 29 -8.28 -17.97 8.94
CA TRP A 29 -7.62 -17.26 10.03
C TRP A 29 -8.60 -16.67 11.06
N ARG A 30 -9.85 -17.18 11.14
CA ARG A 30 -10.86 -16.68 12.09
C ARG A 30 -10.40 -16.71 13.55
N ASP A 31 -9.67 -17.75 13.94
CA ASP A 31 -9.17 -17.93 15.31
C ASP A 31 -7.77 -17.31 15.51
N GLY A 32 -7.27 -16.58 14.51
CA GLY A 32 -5.98 -15.91 14.57
C GLY A 32 -6.08 -14.56 15.28
N GLU A 33 -5.23 -14.35 16.26
CA GLU A 33 -5.11 -13.06 16.94
C GLU A 33 -4.22 -12.12 16.12
N LYS A 34 -4.65 -10.87 16.02
CA LYS A 34 -3.89 -9.84 15.31
C LYS A 34 -2.92 -9.16 16.28
N LEU A 35 -1.64 -9.42 16.10
CA LEU A 35 -0.58 -8.91 16.96
C LEU A 35 0.36 -7.99 16.18
N TRP A 36 1.04 -7.11 16.91
CA TRP A 36 2.12 -6.29 16.38
C TRP A 36 3.45 -6.97 16.67
N GLY A 37 4.19 -7.30 15.61
CA GLY A 37 5.57 -7.77 15.69
C GLY A 37 6.55 -6.66 15.32
N GLN A 38 7.67 -6.59 16.02
CA GLN A 38 8.78 -5.70 15.69
C GLN A 38 9.89 -6.51 15.01
N VAL A 39 10.39 -6.03 13.88
CA VAL A 39 11.56 -6.63 13.24
C VAL A 39 12.79 -6.40 14.11
N ALA A 40 13.36 -7.48 14.64
CA ALA A 40 14.51 -7.45 15.55
C ALA A 40 15.81 -7.89 14.87
N GLY A 41 15.72 -8.61 13.76
CA GLY A 41 16.87 -9.01 12.96
C GLY A 41 16.50 -9.19 11.51
N VAL A 42 17.43 -8.88 10.62
CA VAL A 42 17.31 -9.08 9.18
C VAL A 42 18.68 -9.57 8.73
N SER A 43 18.75 -10.76 8.14
CA SER A 43 19.98 -11.32 7.59
C SER A 43 19.79 -11.54 6.11
N VAL A 44 20.61 -10.87 5.31
CA VAL A 44 20.57 -10.96 3.86
C VAL A 44 21.56 -12.01 3.40
N THR A 45 21.14 -12.87 2.46
CA THR A 45 22.06 -13.74 1.72
C THR A 45 22.32 -13.08 0.37
N PRO A 46 23.47 -12.42 0.19
CA PRO A 46 23.70 -11.59 -0.97
C PRO A 46 23.98 -12.42 -2.23
N ALA A 47 23.31 -12.09 -3.32
CA ALA A 47 23.64 -12.53 -4.67
C ALA A 47 24.45 -11.43 -5.37
N TRP A 48 25.78 -11.53 -5.31
CA TRP A 48 26.69 -10.50 -5.84
C TRP A 48 26.80 -10.54 -7.37
N ASN A 49 26.67 -9.38 -7.99
CA ASN A 49 26.95 -9.06 -9.39
C ASN A 49 28.13 -8.06 -9.45
N GLY A 50 29.30 -8.46 -8.93
CA GLY A 50 30.51 -7.63 -8.87
C GLY A 50 31.03 -7.43 -7.45
N ALA A 51 31.94 -6.46 -7.27
CA ALA A 51 32.62 -6.23 -5.99
C ALA A 51 31.76 -5.49 -4.95
N ASP A 52 30.83 -4.65 -5.39
CA ASP A 52 30.02 -3.77 -4.54
C ASP A 52 28.53 -3.81 -4.91
N SER A 53 28.13 -4.64 -5.87
CA SER A 53 26.80 -4.65 -6.47
C SER A 53 26.11 -5.97 -6.22
N MET A 54 24.95 -5.92 -5.59
CA MET A 54 24.10 -7.05 -5.24
C MET A 54 22.79 -6.98 -6.01
N ASP A 55 22.32 -8.11 -6.53
CA ASP A 55 21.03 -8.24 -7.21
C ASP A 55 19.91 -8.40 -6.17
N GLY A 56 19.04 -7.39 -6.05
CA GLY A 56 17.95 -7.40 -5.08
C GLY A 56 16.85 -8.44 -5.36
N ASP A 57 16.67 -8.84 -6.62
CA ASP A 57 15.66 -9.83 -7.01
C ASP A 57 16.12 -11.26 -6.74
N ARG A 58 17.44 -11.49 -6.72
CA ARG A 58 18.05 -12.81 -6.48
C ARG A 58 18.59 -12.99 -5.06
N SER A 59 18.59 -11.93 -4.25
CA SER A 59 19.07 -11.97 -2.87
C SER A 59 17.91 -12.22 -1.89
N PRO A 60 17.83 -13.39 -1.24
CA PRO A 60 16.84 -13.62 -0.20
C PRO A 60 17.25 -12.98 1.12
N ALA A 61 16.25 -12.73 1.98
CA ALA A 61 16.44 -12.16 3.31
C ALA A 61 15.65 -12.93 4.37
N ARG A 62 16.30 -13.28 5.46
CA ARG A 62 15.68 -13.89 6.64
C ARG A 62 15.38 -12.83 7.67
N VAL A 63 14.12 -12.72 8.07
CA VAL A 63 13.66 -11.73 9.04
C VAL A 63 13.25 -12.41 10.33
N THR A 64 13.78 -11.91 11.43
CA THR A 64 13.39 -12.27 12.79
C THR A 64 12.45 -11.21 13.36
N LEU A 65 11.21 -11.61 13.65
CA LEU A 65 10.18 -10.81 14.28
C LEU A 65 10.10 -11.14 15.77
N ARG A 66 10.02 -10.12 16.62
CA ARG A 66 9.68 -10.27 18.04
C ARG A 66 8.25 -9.83 18.29
N LEU A 67 7.47 -10.69 18.91
CA LEU A 67 6.11 -10.45 19.35
C LEU A 67 6.09 -10.42 20.88
N SER A 68 5.28 -9.52 21.45
CA SER A 68 4.95 -9.58 22.88
C SER A 68 3.59 -10.27 23.04
N LEU A 69 3.60 -11.42 23.70
CA LEU A 69 2.44 -12.28 23.96
C LEU A 69 2.32 -12.43 25.48
N GLU A 70 1.34 -11.74 26.08
CA GLU A 70 1.07 -11.81 27.53
C GLU A 70 2.33 -11.57 28.40
N GLY A 71 3.17 -10.61 27.98
CA GLY A 71 4.42 -10.29 28.68
C GLY A 71 5.60 -11.21 28.38
N ARG A 72 5.42 -12.24 27.54
CA ARG A 72 6.51 -13.09 27.02
C ARG A 72 6.90 -12.67 25.62
N GLU A 73 8.20 -12.61 25.33
CA GLU A 73 8.70 -12.36 23.98
C GLU A 73 8.78 -13.67 23.19
N VAL A 74 8.10 -13.71 22.04
CA VAL A 74 8.18 -14.82 21.08
C VAL A 74 8.93 -14.34 19.84
N SER A 75 9.95 -15.08 19.43
CA SER A 75 10.71 -14.81 18.22
C SER A 75 10.23 -15.72 17.08
N LEU A 76 9.89 -15.12 15.95
CA LEU A 76 9.45 -15.80 14.72
C LEU A 76 10.41 -15.48 13.58
N GLN A 77 10.66 -16.44 12.70
CA GLN A 77 11.53 -16.25 11.54
C GLN A 77 10.78 -16.50 10.23
N LYS A 78 11.01 -15.64 9.24
CA LYS A 78 10.47 -15.81 7.89
C LYS A 78 11.48 -15.42 6.84
N ASP A 79 11.57 -16.28 5.83
CA ASP A 79 12.39 -16.06 4.66
C ASP A 79 11.58 -15.32 3.58
N PHE A 80 12.22 -14.32 3.01
CA PHE A 80 11.73 -13.54 1.89
C PHE A 80 12.59 -13.85 0.67
N PRO A 81 11.99 -14.18 -0.48
CA PRO A 81 12.75 -14.53 -1.68
C PRO A 81 13.51 -13.32 -2.25
N LYS A 82 13.01 -12.10 -2.00
CA LYS A 82 13.60 -10.84 -2.43
C LYS A 82 13.90 -9.96 -1.22
N VAL A 83 15.11 -9.39 -1.16
CA VAL A 83 15.57 -8.57 -0.03
C VAL A 83 14.72 -7.31 0.16
N LEU A 84 14.34 -6.63 -0.92
CA LEU A 84 13.55 -5.40 -0.86
C LEU A 84 12.08 -5.63 -0.49
N ALA A 85 11.60 -6.87 -0.61
CA ALA A 85 10.26 -7.26 -0.15
C ALA A 85 10.21 -7.51 1.37
N ALA A 86 11.37 -7.66 2.02
CA ALA A 86 11.49 -7.86 3.46
C ALA A 86 11.22 -6.54 4.21
N PRO A 87 10.58 -6.59 5.38
CA PRO A 87 10.43 -5.40 6.23
C PRO A 87 11.79 -4.98 6.81
N ALA A 88 12.00 -3.67 6.95
CA ALA A 88 13.25 -3.12 7.46
C ALA A 88 13.40 -3.34 8.98
N LEU A 89 14.64 -3.30 9.46
CA LEU A 89 14.96 -3.43 10.89
C LEU A 89 14.21 -2.39 11.74
N GLY A 90 13.59 -2.83 12.82
CA GLY A 90 12.75 -2.01 13.70
C GLY A 90 11.36 -1.67 13.16
N GLN A 91 10.99 -2.14 11.97
CA GLN A 91 9.64 -1.95 11.45
C GLN A 91 8.63 -2.74 12.28
N ARG A 92 7.55 -2.08 12.70
CA ARG A 92 6.37 -2.77 13.24
C ARG A 92 5.51 -3.30 12.10
N VAL A 93 5.24 -4.60 12.12
CA VAL A 93 4.41 -5.31 11.15
C VAL A 93 3.25 -5.98 11.86
N GLN A 94 2.10 -6.03 11.19
CA GLN A 94 0.93 -6.76 11.71
C GLN A 94 1.07 -8.23 11.33
N VAL A 95 0.91 -9.10 12.31
CA VAL A 95 0.98 -10.56 12.20
C VAL A 95 -0.34 -11.14 12.67
N LEU A 96 -0.83 -12.16 11.99
CA LEU A 96 -1.86 -13.06 12.49
C LEU A 96 -1.15 -14.24 13.14
N TYR A 97 -1.48 -14.53 14.39
CA TYR A 97 -0.90 -15.60 15.17
C TYR A 97 -2.00 -16.51 15.71
N ARG A 98 -1.91 -17.82 15.45
CA ARG A 98 -2.85 -18.81 15.98
C ARG A 98 -2.24 -19.51 17.19
N ARG A 99 -2.76 -19.21 18.38
CA ARG A 99 -2.23 -19.74 19.65
C ARG A 99 -2.20 -21.26 19.73
N SER A 100 -3.24 -21.93 19.21
CA SER A 100 -3.41 -23.39 19.33
C SER A 100 -2.37 -24.21 18.55
N THR A 101 -1.78 -23.64 17.49
CA THR A 101 -0.85 -24.36 16.59
C THR A 101 0.51 -23.70 16.48
N GLY A 102 0.66 -22.46 16.95
CA GLY A 102 1.85 -21.64 16.71
C GLY A 102 1.98 -21.15 15.26
N GLU A 103 1.01 -21.44 14.40
CA GLU A 103 0.99 -20.97 13.02
C GLU A 103 0.85 -19.45 12.98
N TRP A 104 1.54 -18.83 12.04
CA TRP A 104 1.49 -17.39 11.86
C TRP A 104 1.63 -16.97 10.41
N ALA A 105 1.07 -15.81 10.07
CA ALA A 105 1.20 -15.19 8.77
C ALA A 105 1.26 -13.68 8.89
N LEU A 106 1.93 -13.02 7.95
CA LEU A 106 1.86 -11.55 7.89
C LEU A 106 0.45 -11.13 7.50
N TRP A 107 -0.09 -10.13 8.18
CA TRP A 107 -1.42 -9.61 7.85
C TRP A 107 -1.51 -9.15 6.39
N LYS A 108 -0.43 -8.62 5.81
CA LYS A 108 -0.42 -8.21 4.40
C LYS A 108 -0.71 -9.37 3.43
N ASP A 109 -0.29 -10.58 3.77
CA ASP A 109 -0.42 -11.77 2.93
C ASP A 109 -1.85 -12.37 3.04
N VAL A 110 -2.52 -12.14 4.18
CA VAL A 110 -3.88 -12.63 4.45
C VAL A 110 -4.96 -11.58 4.16
N ARG A 111 -4.62 -10.29 4.24
CA ARG A 111 -5.54 -9.17 4.04
C ARG A 111 -6.08 -9.20 2.62
N SER A 112 -7.27 -9.77 2.46
CA SER A 112 -8.00 -9.71 1.21
C SER A 112 -8.87 -8.46 1.16
N TRP A 113 -8.94 -7.86 -0.01
CA TRP A 113 -9.85 -6.75 -0.32
C TRP A 113 -11.23 -7.29 -0.71
N TRP A 114 -11.65 -8.42 -0.10
CA TRP A 114 -12.83 -9.17 -0.50
C TRP A 114 -14.11 -8.33 -0.44
N VAL A 115 -14.20 -7.38 0.50
CA VAL A 115 -15.33 -6.45 0.60
C VAL A 115 -15.41 -5.55 -0.63
N LEU A 116 -14.26 -5.01 -1.07
CA LEU A 116 -14.22 -4.20 -2.29
C LEU A 116 -14.65 -5.03 -3.50
N TRP A 117 -14.12 -6.24 -3.63
CA TRP A 117 -14.51 -7.16 -4.71
C TRP A 117 -16.00 -7.52 -4.66
N ALA A 118 -16.56 -7.74 -3.47
CA ALA A 118 -17.98 -8.03 -3.30
C ALA A 118 -18.86 -6.84 -3.71
N ILE A 119 -18.46 -5.62 -3.34
CA ILE A 119 -19.15 -4.39 -3.75
C ILE A 119 -19.09 -4.24 -5.28
N LEU A 120 -17.90 -4.38 -5.89
CA LEU A 120 -17.75 -4.32 -7.34
C LEU A 120 -18.59 -5.38 -8.06
N ALA A 121 -18.67 -6.60 -7.50
CA ALA A 121 -19.53 -7.65 -8.02
C ALA A 121 -21.01 -7.24 -7.96
N ALA A 122 -21.47 -6.70 -6.82
CA ALA A 122 -22.84 -6.24 -6.66
C ALA A 122 -23.18 -5.09 -7.62
N THR A 123 -22.27 -4.11 -7.80
CA THR A 123 -22.42 -3.02 -8.76
C THR A 123 -22.50 -3.54 -10.19
N ALA A 124 -21.63 -4.48 -10.58
CA ALA A 124 -21.64 -5.05 -11.92
C ALA A 124 -22.94 -5.85 -12.20
N VAL A 125 -23.45 -6.59 -11.21
CA VAL A 125 -24.74 -7.29 -11.29
C VAL A 125 -25.90 -6.30 -11.37
N ALA A 126 -25.89 -5.21 -10.60
CA ALA A 126 -26.91 -4.17 -10.68
C ALA A 126 -26.95 -3.51 -12.07
N VAL A 127 -25.78 -3.17 -12.63
CA VAL A 127 -25.65 -2.63 -13.99
C VAL A 127 -26.14 -3.64 -15.03
N PHE A 128 -25.81 -4.92 -14.87
CA PHE A 128 -26.32 -5.99 -15.74
C PHE A 128 -27.84 -6.08 -15.71
N LEU A 129 -28.46 -6.08 -14.51
CA LEU A 129 -29.91 -6.14 -14.34
C LEU A 129 -30.59 -4.90 -14.93
N LEU A 130 -30.03 -3.70 -14.74
CA LEU A 130 -30.54 -2.46 -15.33
C LEU A 130 -30.52 -2.52 -16.88
N LEU A 131 -29.41 -2.99 -17.46
CA LEU A 131 -29.28 -3.13 -18.91
C LEU A 131 -30.16 -4.24 -19.49
N LEU A 132 -30.41 -5.31 -18.73
CA LEU A 132 -31.17 -6.47 -19.17
C LEU A 132 -32.69 -6.27 -19.04
N LEU A 133 -33.16 -5.67 -17.95
CA LEU A 133 -34.58 -5.47 -17.65
C LEU A 133 -35.13 -4.15 -18.21
N GLY A 134 -34.29 -3.13 -18.35
CA GLY A 134 -34.70 -1.77 -18.69
C GLY A 134 -34.24 -1.23 -20.05
N GLY A 135 -33.60 -2.06 -20.90
CA GLY A 135 -32.73 -1.59 -22.00
C GLY A 135 -33.22 -0.41 -22.87
N ARG A 136 -34.49 -0.35 -23.29
CA ARG A 136 -35.01 0.79 -24.09
C ARG A 136 -35.61 1.91 -23.25
N THR A 137 -36.28 1.59 -22.15
CA THR A 137 -36.95 2.54 -21.26
C THR A 137 -35.95 3.29 -20.37
N VAL A 138 -34.95 2.60 -19.84
CA VAL A 138 -33.84 3.18 -19.09
C VAL A 138 -32.93 4.01 -20.00
N ALA A 139 -32.72 3.60 -21.26
CA ALA A 139 -31.98 4.42 -22.22
C ALA A 139 -32.71 5.72 -22.57
N ALA A 140 -34.04 5.67 -22.73
CA ALA A 140 -34.86 6.86 -22.92
C ALA A 140 -34.83 7.77 -21.68
N GLN A 141 -35.01 7.21 -20.49
CA GLN A 141 -34.90 7.97 -19.23
C GLN A 141 -33.49 8.56 -19.02
N LEU A 142 -32.43 7.86 -19.40
CA LEU A 142 -31.07 8.41 -19.36
C LEU A 142 -30.83 9.51 -20.39
N SER A 143 -31.49 9.44 -21.55
CA SER A 143 -31.44 10.50 -22.56
C SER A 143 -32.20 11.76 -22.12
N ASP A 144 -33.31 11.58 -21.40
CA ASP A 144 -34.15 12.67 -20.90
C ASP A 144 -33.69 13.20 -19.54
N TYR A 145 -32.65 12.60 -18.93
CA TYR A 145 -32.13 13.04 -17.65
C TYR A 145 -31.41 14.38 -17.77
N THR A 146 -31.93 15.38 -17.05
CA THR A 146 -31.23 16.64 -16.78
C THR A 146 -31.17 16.86 -15.27
N VAL A 147 -30.20 17.64 -14.80
CA VAL A 147 -30.08 17.95 -13.36
C VAL A 147 -31.35 18.66 -12.84
N ASP A 148 -32.00 19.45 -13.69
CA ASP A 148 -33.21 20.20 -13.37
C ASP A 148 -34.49 19.34 -13.44
N HIS A 149 -34.48 18.23 -14.18
CA HIS A 149 -35.58 17.28 -14.30
C HIS A 149 -35.11 15.85 -13.97
N PRO A 150 -34.93 15.55 -12.67
CA PRO A 150 -34.41 14.26 -12.25
C PRO A 150 -35.43 13.15 -12.53
N ASN A 151 -34.91 11.96 -12.86
CA ASN A 151 -35.71 10.75 -12.95
C ASN A 151 -35.00 9.59 -12.23
N PRO A 152 -35.73 8.54 -11.81
CA PRO A 152 -35.18 7.48 -10.97
C PRO A 152 -33.97 6.77 -11.59
N ALA A 153 -33.95 6.61 -12.92
CA ALA A 153 -32.87 5.94 -13.63
C ALA A 153 -31.58 6.77 -13.67
N GLY A 154 -31.68 8.06 -14.01
CA GLY A 154 -30.55 8.98 -14.02
C GLY A 154 -30.01 9.27 -12.63
N SER A 155 -30.90 9.43 -11.64
CA SER A 155 -30.52 9.60 -10.24
C SER A 155 -29.87 8.34 -9.65
N GLY A 156 -30.39 7.15 -9.98
CA GLY A 156 -29.77 5.88 -9.62
C GLY A 156 -28.38 5.69 -10.25
N LEU A 157 -28.20 6.07 -11.52
CA LEU A 157 -26.90 6.04 -12.18
C LEU A 157 -25.92 7.04 -11.55
N ALA A 158 -26.38 8.26 -11.23
CA ALA A 158 -25.57 9.25 -10.52
C ALA A 158 -25.08 8.72 -9.16
N LEU A 159 -25.95 8.08 -8.38
CA LEU A 159 -25.54 7.42 -7.14
C LEU A 159 -24.50 6.32 -7.34
N LEU A 160 -24.69 5.45 -8.34
CA LEU A 160 -23.77 4.35 -8.64
C LEU A 160 -22.38 4.86 -9.06
N VAL A 161 -22.34 5.83 -9.98
CA VAL A 161 -21.08 6.45 -10.44
C VAL A 161 -20.44 7.24 -9.31
N GLY A 162 -21.23 7.99 -8.53
CA GLY A 162 -20.75 8.73 -7.37
C GLY A 162 -20.11 7.84 -6.31
N PHE A 163 -20.74 6.70 -6.00
CA PHE A 163 -20.18 5.71 -5.08
C PHE A 163 -18.89 5.09 -5.62
N GLY A 164 -18.85 4.73 -6.91
CA GLY A 164 -17.65 4.19 -7.56
C GLY A 164 -16.48 5.18 -7.54
N ALA A 165 -16.73 6.44 -7.89
CA ALA A 165 -15.75 7.52 -7.83
C ALA A 165 -15.26 7.77 -6.39
N GLY A 166 -16.17 7.77 -5.41
CA GLY A 166 -15.85 8.00 -4.00
C GLY A 166 -15.00 6.87 -3.41
N ALA A 167 -15.37 5.61 -3.67
CA ALA A 167 -14.59 4.45 -3.24
C ALA A 167 -13.19 4.42 -3.88
N THR A 168 -13.10 4.76 -5.17
CA THR A 168 -11.82 4.85 -5.88
C THR A 168 -10.96 5.99 -5.35
N GLY A 169 -11.55 7.18 -5.16
CA GLY A 169 -10.88 8.34 -4.56
C GLY A 169 -10.35 8.04 -3.16
N ALA A 170 -11.14 7.40 -2.31
CA ALA A 170 -10.72 6.99 -0.97
C ALA A 170 -9.61 5.92 -1.01
N ALA A 171 -9.71 4.94 -1.92
CA ALA A 171 -8.68 3.93 -2.10
C ALA A 171 -7.35 4.54 -2.57
N LEU A 172 -7.38 5.50 -3.49
CA LEU A 172 -6.20 6.22 -3.96
C LEU A 172 -5.64 7.18 -2.90
N ALA A 173 -6.50 7.84 -2.13
CA ALA A 173 -6.09 8.65 -0.99
C ALA A 173 -5.25 7.81 -0.01
N TRP A 174 -5.76 6.63 0.34
CA TRP A 174 -5.10 5.74 1.29
C TRP A 174 -3.88 5.01 0.72
N GLY A 175 -4.00 4.51 -0.51
CA GLY A 175 -3.03 3.63 -1.14
C GLY A 175 -1.90 4.34 -1.87
N LEU A 176 -2.10 5.59 -2.29
CA LEU A 176 -1.14 6.34 -3.10
C LEU A 176 -0.82 7.71 -2.48
N PHE A 177 -1.82 8.55 -2.19
CA PHE A 177 -1.58 9.91 -1.71
C PHE A 177 -0.88 9.94 -0.35
N LEU A 178 -1.39 9.20 0.66
CA LEU A 178 -0.78 9.17 1.98
C LEU A 178 0.68 8.67 1.98
N PRO A 179 1.04 7.60 1.25
CA PRO A 179 2.44 7.22 1.06
C PRO A 179 3.29 8.32 0.42
N VAL A 180 2.85 8.91 -0.69
CA VAL A 180 3.61 9.96 -1.40
C VAL A 180 3.80 11.18 -0.51
N LEU A 181 2.76 11.59 0.21
CA LEU A 181 2.83 12.66 1.19
C LEU A 181 3.84 12.35 2.30
N ARG A 182 3.78 11.14 2.87
CA ARG A 182 4.70 10.71 3.92
C ARG A 182 6.16 10.74 3.45
N ASP A 183 6.42 10.31 2.22
CA ASP A 183 7.77 10.27 1.67
C ASP A 183 8.30 11.68 1.40
N ALA A 184 7.48 12.59 0.88
CA ALA A 184 7.85 14.00 0.68
C ALA A 184 8.24 14.71 1.98
N PHE A 185 7.54 14.45 3.08
CA PHE A 185 7.81 15.06 4.39
C PHE A 185 8.83 14.30 5.25
N ARG A 186 9.41 13.21 4.75
CA ARG A 186 10.35 12.37 5.52
C ARG A 186 11.59 13.12 6.02
N PRO A 187 12.27 13.98 5.23
CA PRO A 187 13.43 14.73 5.73
C PRO A 187 13.07 15.66 6.88
N LEU A 188 11.96 16.40 6.75
CA LEU A 188 11.46 17.31 7.79
C LEU A 188 11.08 16.55 9.07
N ALA A 189 10.42 15.40 8.94
CA ALA A 189 10.09 14.54 10.08
C ALA A 189 11.34 13.97 10.77
N TRP A 190 12.44 13.76 10.04
CA TRP A 190 13.72 13.34 10.61
C TRP A 190 14.34 14.46 11.45
N VAL A 191 14.41 15.69 10.92
CA VAL A 191 14.96 16.86 11.62
C VAL A 191 14.16 17.17 12.89
N ALA A 192 12.83 17.18 12.79
CA ALA A 192 11.97 17.42 13.95
C ALA A 192 12.24 16.42 15.08
N ARG A 193 12.50 15.15 14.76
CA ARG A 193 12.86 14.12 15.76
C ARG A 193 14.28 14.29 16.29
N SER A 194 15.19 14.78 15.46
CA SER A 194 16.57 15.09 15.86
C SER A 194 16.60 16.23 16.88
N LEU A 195 15.84 17.29 16.63
CA LEU A 195 15.67 18.40 17.58
C LEU A 195 15.03 17.96 18.90
N LEU A 196 14.20 16.91 18.88
CA LEU A 196 13.61 16.31 20.08
C LEU A 196 14.53 15.29 20.79
N GLY A 197 15.78 15.11 20.33
CA GLY A 197 16.72 14.16 20.92
C GLY A 197 16.31 12.69 20.79
N GLN A 198 15.45 12.35 19.83
CA GLN A 198 14.88 11.00 19.70
C GLN A 198 15.76 10.02 18.90
N TRP A 199 16.96 10.43 18.49
CA TRP A 199 17.85 9.62 17.66
C TRP A 199 19.06 9.14 18.47
N GLU A 200 19.23 7.82 18.54
CA GLU A 200 20.41 7.20 19.12
C GLU A 200 21.42 6.84 18.01
N PRO A 201 22.64 7.40 18.02
CA PRO A 201 23.67 7.10 17.02
C PRO A 201 24.21 5.68 17.21
N HIS A 202 24.37 4.95 16.11
CA HIS A 202 24.94 3.60 16.04
C HIS A 202 25.92 3.54 14.86
N GLN A 203 27.00 2.76 14.98
CA GLN A 203 27.91 2.52 13.85
C GLN A 203 27.39 1.36 13.01
N ALA A 204 27.40 1.54 11.69
CA ALA A 204 27.09 0.50 10.73
C ALA A 204 28.14 0.46 9.63
N LYS A 205 28.51 -0.75 9.21
CA LYS A 205 29.45 -0.98 8.12
C LYS A 205 28.70 -1.06 6.80
N PHE A 206 29.09 -0.26 5.82
CA PHE A 206 28.56 -0.39 4.46
C PHE A 206 29.06 -1.69 3.81
N VAL A 207 28.12 -2.48 3.30
CA VAL A 207 28.37 -3.81 2.74
C VAL A 207 28.37 -3.76 1.21
N GLY A 208 27.44 -3.01 0.60
CA GLY A 208 27.31 -2.89 -0.84
C GLY A 208 25.99 -2.30 -1.28
N TRP A 209 25.78 -2.21 -2.59
CA TRP A 209 24.60 -1.64 -3.23
C TRP A 209 23.64 -2.75 -3.67
N VAL A 210 22.39 -2.66 -3.23
CA VAL A 210 21.29 -3.50 -3.69
C VAL A 210 20.64 -2.84 -4.89
N HIS A 211 20.66 -3.51 -6.04
CA HIS A 211 20.06 -3.03 -7.27
C HIS A 211 18.71 -3.70 -7.50
N GLU A 212 17.68 -2.89 -7.77
CA GLU A 212 16.36 -3.33 -8.22
C GLU A 212 16.14 -2.86 -9.65
N SER A 213 15.78 -3.79 -10.55
CA SER A 213 15.37 -3.42 -11.89
C SER A 213 13.98 -2.78 -11.83
N ASP A 214 13.80 -1.63 -12.45
CA ASP A 214 12.49 -0.97 -12.55
C ASP A 214 11.62 -1.51 -13.71
N GLY A 215 12.11 -2.51 -14.46
CA GLY A 215 11.41 -3.13 -15.58
C GLY A 215 11.50 -2.36 -16.90
N ASP A 216 11.78 -1.06 -16.86
CA ASP A 216 11.89 -0.16 -18.02
C ASP A 216 13.36 0.11 -18.42
N GLY A 217 14.29 -0.68 -17.86
CA GLY A 217 15.73 -0.60 -18.12
C GLY A 217 16.50 0.31 -17.18
N GLY A 218 15.83 0.97 -16.23
CA GLY A 218 16.47 1.70 -15.14
C GLY A 218 16.73 0.80 -13.92
N VAL A 219 17.61 1.29 -13.05
CA VAL A 219 18.05 0.56 -11.86
C VAL A 219 18.00 1.47 -10.65
N ARG A 220 17.28 1.04 -9.61
CA ARG A 220 17.26 1.71 -8.31
C ARG A 220 18.29 1.07 -7.40
N SER A 221 19.13 1.90 -6.78
CA SER A 221 20.22 1.44 -5.92
C SER A 221 19.95 1.81 -4.46
N TYR A 222 19.96 0.81 -3.59
CA TYR A 222 19.76 0.95 -2.15
C TYR A 222 21.03 0.55 -1.41
N PRO A 223 21.56 1.38 -0.50
CA PRO A 223 22.76 1.00 0.24
C PRO A 223 22.44 -0.04 1.32
N LEU A 224 23.24 -1.09 1.42
CA LEU A 224 23.15 -2.11 2.47
C LEU A 224 24.21 -1.84 3.53
N PHE A 225 23.77 -1.80 4.78
CA PHE A 225 24.63 -1.65 5.95
C PHE A 225 24.48 -2.85 6.87
N SER A 226 25.55 -3.28 7.51
CA SER A 226 25.50 -4.27 8.57
C SER A 226 25.83 -3.62 9.91
N LEU A 227 24.97 -3.82 10.89
CA LEU A 227 25.17 -3.45 12.30
C LEU A 227 25.94 -4.55 13.06
N GLY A 228 26.27 -5.66 12.39
CA GLY A 228 26.84 -6.86 13.00
C GLY A 228 25.77 -7.83 13.54
N GLN A 229 26.21 -9.03 13.93
CA GLN A 229 25.36 -10.07 14.56
C GLN A 229 24.07 -10.44 13.77
N GLY A 230 24.11 -10.41 12.43
CA GLY A 230 22.96 -10.74 11.59
C GLY A 230 21.85 -9.68 11.61
N GLN A 231 22.24 -8.41 11.84
CA GLN A 231 21.37 -7.24 11.71
C GLN A 231 21.81 -6.39 10.52
N ASP A 232 21.21 -6.66 9.38
CA ASP A 232 21.38 -5.89 8.16
C ASP A 232 20.29 -4.82 8.07
N PHE A 233 20.72 -3.64 7.68
CA PHE A 233 19.90 -2.46 7.52
C PHE A 233 20.00 -1.98 6.07
N PHE A 234 18.85 -1.82 5.44
CA PHE A 234 18.72 -1.10 4.18
C PHE A 234 17.76 0.08 4.41
N PRO A 235 18.17 1.32 4.11
CA PRO A 235 17.26 2.44 4.13
C PRO A 235 16.33 2.33 2.92
N ALA A 236 15.04 2.60 3.14
CA ALA A 236 14.08 2.77 2.06
C ALA A 236 14.27 4.11 1.32
N VAL A 237 15.52 4.46 0.96
CA VAL A 237 15.88 5.67 0.21
C VAL A 237 16.93 5.27 -0.81
N THR A 238 16.67 5.57 -2.07
CA THR A 238 17.65 5.45 -3.14
C THR A 238 18.69 6.54 -2.94
N ARG A 239 19.97 6.17 -2.92
CA ARG A 239 21.06 7.16 -2.90
C ARG A 239 21.92 7.03 -4.14
N GLN A 240 22.46 8.15 -4.60
CA GLN A 240 23.56 8.13 -5.55
C GLN A 240 24.82 7.63 -4.84
N LYS A 241 25.69 6.95 -5.58
CA LYS A 241 26.80 6.15 -5.05
C LYS A 241 27.85 7.02 -4.34
N HIS A 242 27.81 7.09 -3.01
CA HIS A 242 28.78 7.84 -2.19
C HIS A 242 29.56 6.98 -1.19
N PHE A 243 29.32 5.67 -1.16
CA PHE A 243 29.91 4.76 -0.16
C PHE A 243 30.72 3.67 -0.85
N ALA A 244 31.88 3.35 -0.26
CA ALA A 244 32.73 2.24 -0.64
C ALA A 244 32.57 1.07 0.36
N PRO A 245 32.53 -0.20 -0.12
CA PRO A 245 32.44 -1.36 0.76
C PRO A 245 33.51 -1.32 1.85
N GLY A 246 33.07 -1.40 3.12
CA GLY A 246 33.96 -1.29 4.27
C GLY A 246 33.83 0.01 5.06
N ASP A 247 33.24 1.06 4.49
CA ASP A 247 33.04 2.34 5.17
C ASP A 247 32.20 2.15 6.45
N ILE A 248 32.63 2.80 7.54
CA ILE A 248 31.88 2.82 8.80
C ILE A 248 31.16 4.15 8.88
N LEU A 249 29.83 4.10 8.94
CA LEU A 249 28.97 5.27 8.96
C LEU A 249 28.07 5.26 10.19
N THR A 250 27.71 6.46 10.67
CA THR A 250 26.75 6.63 11.74
C THR A 250 25.33 6.53 11.19
N VAL A 251 24.56 5.57 11.69
CA VAL A 251 23.12 5.44 11.46
C VAL A 251 22.38 5.78 12.74
N TYR A 252 21.16 6.31 12.60
CA TYR A 252 20.37 6.79 13.72
C TYR A 252 19.19 5.86 13.98
N LYS A 253 19.09 5.37 15.21
CA LYS A 253 17.99 4.52 15.68
C LYS A 253 16.93 5.39 16.36
N SER A 254 15.68 5.24 15.92
CA SER A 254 14.51 5.88 16.54
C SER A 254 14.07 5.13 17.80
N PRO A 255 13.23 5.73 18.67
CA PRO A 255 12.72 5.05 19.87
C PRO A 255 11.82 3.87 19.51
N LYS A 256 11.30 3.84 18.28
CA LYS A 256 10.53 2.74 17.71
C LYS A 256 11.42 1.63 17.13
N GLY A 257 12.73 1.72 17.28
CA GLY A 257 13.74 0.77 16.82
C GLY A 257 14.10 0.85 15.35
N ARG A 258 13.48 1.73 14.56
CA ARG A 258 13.82 1.91 13.13
C ARG A 258 15.13 2.65 12.97
N PHE A 259 15.94 2.21 12.02
CA PHE A 259 17.17 2.89 11.62
C PHE A 259 16.94 3.82 10.43
N SER A 260 17.68 4.91 10.39
CA SER A 260 17.70 5.88 9.28
C SER A 260 19.09 6.47 9.16
N LEU A 261 19.48 6.80 7.94
CA LEU A 261 20.56 7.74 7.70
C LEU A 261 20.07 9.17 7.93
N GLU A 262 21.01 10.07 8.22
CA GLU A 262 20.78 11.51 8.17
C GLU A 262 20.46 11.95 6.73
N PRO A 263 19.39 12.72 6.49
CA PRO A 263 19.07 13.24 5.16
C PRO A 263 20.17 14.16 4.64
N GLU A 264 20.42 14.11 3.34
CA GLU A 264 21.44 14.97 2.71
C GLU A 264 20.92 16.41 2.56
N PRO A 265 21.80 17.43 2.52
CA PRO A 265 21.41 18.81 2.23
C PRO A 265 20.54 18.93 0.97
N LEU A 266 20.84 18.11 -0.05
CA LEU A 266 20.10 18.04 -1.29
C LEU A 266 18.65 17.56 -1.09
N ASP A 267 18.38 16.64 -0.16
CA ASP A 267 17.02 16.16 0.14
C ASP A 267 16.09 17.31 0.61
N TYR A 268 16.66 18.30 1.31
CA TYR A 268 15.92 19.50 1.72
C TYR A 268 15.73 20.49 0.57
N LEU A 269 16.75 20.66 -0.28
CA LEU A 269 16.69 21.54 -1.45
C LEU A 269 15.65 21.05 -2.48
N LEU A 270 15.53 19.73 -2.63
CA LEU A 270 14.59 19.08 -3.55
C LEU A 270 13.18 18.96 -2.98
N LEU A 271 12.91 19.43 -1.75
CA LEU A 271 11.58 19.36 -1.15
C LEU A 271 10.47 19.94 -2.03
N PRO A 272 10.64 21.09 -2.73
CA PRO A 272 9.63 21.60 -3.67
C PRO A 272 9.33 20.63 -4.83
N LEU A 273 10.35 19.93 -5.33
CA LEU A 273 10.19 18.91 -6.38
C LEU A 273 9.48 17.67 -5.86
N HIS A 274 9.76 17.25 -4.61
CA HIS A 274 9.04 16.16 -3.95
C HIS A 274 7.56 16.48 -3.66
N LEU A 275 7.19 17.76 -3.57
CA LEU A 275 5.80 18.19 -3.43
C LEU A 275 5.02 18.16 -4.74
N LEU A 276 5.70 18.12 -5.90
CA LEU A 276 5.03 18.09 -7.20
C LEU A 276 4.15 16.83 -7.38
N PRO A 277 4.63 15.59 -7.13
CA PRO A 277 3.77 14.41 -7.12
C PRO A 277 2.65 14.49 -6.08
N VAL A 278 2.91 15.05 -4.90
CA VAL A 278 1.89 15.25 -3.86
C VAL A 278 0.76 16.11 -4.40
N PHE A 279 1.08 17.20 -5.09
CA PHE A 279 0.10 18.09 -5.69
C PHE A 279 -0.73 17.39 -6.77
N PHE A 280 -0.09 16.73 -7.74
CA PHE A 280 -0.81 16.06 -8.83
C PHE A 280 -1.69 14.90 -8.34
N VAL A 281 -1.15 14.03 -7.48
CA VAL A 281 -1.92 12.93 -6.89
C VAL A 281 -3.03 13.47 -6.00
N GLY A 282 -2.75 14.51 -5.21
CA GLY A 282 -3.72 15.18 -4.36
C GLY A 282 -4.87 15.79 -5.14
N LEU A 283 -4.57 16.50 -6.23
CA LEU A 283 -5.57 17.06 -7.14
C LEU A 283 -6.42 15.96 -7.78
N PHE A 284 -5.80 14.88 -8.26
CA PHE A 284 -6.52 13.76 -8.85
C PHE A 284 -7.49 13.09 -7.85
N VAL A 285 -7.04 12.84 -6.62
CA VAL A 285 -7.87 12.31 -5.54
C VAL A 285 -9.00 13.29 -5.19
N LEU A 286 -8.69 14.58 -5.09
CA LEU A 286 -9.67 15.62 -4.80
C LEU A 286 -10.75 15.69 -5.88
N CYS A 287 -10.37 15.65 -7.17
CA CYS A 287 -11.31 15.61 -8.28
C CYS A 287 -12.27 14.43 -8.14
N LEU A 288 -11.77 13.21 -7.89
CA LEU A 288 -12.61 12.03 -7.70
C LEU A 288 -13.58 12.18 -6.51
N LEU A 289 -13.12 12.71 -5.38
CA LEU A 289 -13.94 12.89 -4.19
C LEU A 289 -15.00 13.99 -4.37
N VAL A 290 -14.65 15.10 -5.04
CA VAL A 290 -15.59 16.19 -5.35
C VAL A 290 -16.64 15.72 -6.35
N THR A 291 -16.23 15.02 -7.41
CA THR A 291 -17.16 14.42 -8.38
C THR A 291 -18.07 13.40 -7.69
N ALA A 292 -17.53 12.57 -6.80
CA ALA A 292 -18.33 11.64 -6.00
C ALA A 292 -19.36 12.36 -5.15
N ALA A 293 -18.96 13.39 -4.40
CA ALA A 293 -19.86 14.17 -3.56
C ALA A 293 -20.98 14.82 -4.38
N PHE A 294 -20.65 15.41 -5.53
CA PHE A 294 -21.62 16.03 -6.43
C PHE A 294 -22.61 15.01 -7.01
N LEU A 295 -22.14 13.86 -7.46
CA LEU A 295 -22.99 12.81 -8.03
C LEU A 295 -23.85 12.11 -6.98
N LEU A 296 -23.33 11.93 -5.77
CA LEU A 296 -24.11 11.40 -4.65
C LEU A 296 -25.19 12.40 -4.21
N TRP A 297 -24.86 13.69 -4.17
CA TRP A 297 -25.82 14.75 -3.87
C TRP A 297 -26.94 14.80 -4.92
N THR A 298 -26.59 14.93 -6.20
CA THR A 298 -27.58 15.01 -7.30
C THR A 298 -28.40 13.73 -7.45
N GLY A 299 -27.79 12.56 -7.24
CA GLY A 299 -28.51 11.30 -7.21
C GLY A 299 -29.49 11.19 -6.05
N ALA A 300 -29.09 11.60 -4.84
CA ALA A 300 -29.95 11.55 -3.66
C ALA A 300 -31.12 12.55 -3.74
N THR A 301 -30.84 13.79 -4.13
CA THR A 301 -31.89 14.82 -4.29
C THR A 301 -32.84 14.46 -5.43
N GLY A 302 -32.33 13.94 -6.55
CA GLY A 302 -33.16 13.54 -7.67
C GLY A 302 -34.05 12.33 -7.37
N LEU A 303 -33.55 11.35 -6.59
CA LEU A 303 -34.39 10.25 -6.10
C LEU A 303 -35.48 10.75 -5.14
N ALA A 304 -35.13 11.63 -4.21
CA ALA A 304 -36.08 12.21 -3.27
C ALA A 304 -37.18 13.04 -3.97
N ALA A 305 -36.87 13.70 -5.09
CA ALA A 305 -37.83 14.45 -5.89
C ALA A 305 -38.71 13.57 -6.79
N SER A 306 -38.31 12.31 -7.02
CA SER A 306 -39.01 11.35 -7.88
C SER A 306 -39.93 10.38 -7.13
N LEU A 307 -39.94 10.45 -5.79
CA LEU A 307 -40.81 9.71 -4.87
C LEU A 307 -42.02 10.57 -4.48
#